data_AF-A0A7J2YBT1-F1
#
_entry.id   AF-A0A7J2YBT1-F1
#
_cell.length_a   1.000
_cell.length_b   1.000
_cell.length_c   1.000
_cell.angle_alpha   90.00
_cell.angle_beta   90.00
_cell.angle_gamma   90.00
#
_symmetry.space_group_name_H-M   'P 1'
#
loop_
_entity.id
_entity.type
_entity.pdbx_description
1 polymer ?
#
loop_
_entity_poly.entity_id
_entity_poly.type
_entity_poly.pdbx_seq_one_letter_code
_entity_poly.pdbx_strand_id
1 'polypeptide(L)'
;MEARIYNIVRALDNDLRLLILDKLKGTPMTEKELFEKISKERPELKYRESLYRQVEMLVQAGLVRKYYDTGKRRICYTCDASHIFIDLNTMDANIVTNAGQ
;
A
#
# COMPACT_ATOMS: atom_id res chain seq x y z
N MET A 1 -2.18 -23.25 2.08
CA MET A 1 -1.80 -21.94 1.52
C MET A 1 -3.06 -21.08 1.58
N GLU A 2 -3.08 -20.00 2.37
CA GLU A 2 -4.25 -19.10 2.38
C GLU A 2 -4.46 -18.54 0.97
N ALA A 3 -5.71 -18.54 0.47
CA ALA A 3 -6.02 -17.97 -0.83
C ALA A 3 -5.69 -16.47 -0.85
N ARG A 4 -5.18 -15.98 -1.98
CA ARG A 4 -4.65 -14.60 -2.11
C ARG A 4 -5.68 -13.52 -1.75
N ILE A 5 -6.97 -13.82 -1.94
CA ILE A 5 -8.08 -12.96 -1.55
C ILE A 5 -8.00 -12.55 -0.07
N TYR A 6 -7.69 -13.47 0.85
CA TYR A 6 -7.72 -13.19 2.29
C TYR A 6 -6.63 -12.19 2.68
N ASN A 7 -5.46 -12.29 2.06
CA ASN A 7 -4.37 -11.34 2.28
C ASN A 7 -4.74 -9.94 1.80
N ILE A 8 -5.39 -9.84 0.63
CA ILE A 8 -5.83 -8.55 0.07
C ILE A 8 -6.95 -7.95 0.93
N VAL A 9 -7.98 -8.73 1.27
CA VAL A 9 -9.10 -8.25 2.11
C VAL A 9 -8.59 -7.83 3.48
N ARG A 10 -7.75 -8.65 4.13
CA ARG A 10 -7.12 -8.31 5.41
C ARG A 10 -6.31 -7.03 5.29
N ALA A 11 -5.58 -6.81 4.20
CA ALA A 11 -4.82 -5.58 3.98
C ALA A 11 -5.71 -4.36 3.72
N LEU A 12 -6.91 -4.52 3.16
CA LEU A 12 -7.86 -3.43 2.90
C LEU A 12 -8.79 -3.13 4.08
N ASP A 13 -8.99 -4.08 4.99
CA ASP A 13 -9.83 -3.97 6.19
C ASP A 13 -9.15 -3.14 7.30
N ASN A 14 -8.73 -1.92 6.97
CA ASN A 14 -8.18 -0.95 7.91
C ASN A 14 -8.12 0.46 7.29
N ASP A 15 -8.76 1.41 7.96
CA ASP A 15 -8.85 2.80 7.49
C ASP A 15 -7.50 3.47 7.25
N LEU A 16 -6.49 3.19 8.09
CA LEU A 16 -5.15 3.76 7.92
C LEU A 16 -4.47 3.19 6.67
N ARG A 17 -4.66 1.89 6.37
CA ARG A 17 -4.16 1.28 5.13
C ARG A 17 -4.87 1.83 3.89
N LEU A 18 -6.19 2.05 3.95
CA LEU A 18 -6.93 2.71 2.88
C LEU A 18 -6.44 4.15 2.65
N LEU A 19 -6.20 4.91 3.73
CA LEU A 19 -5.63 6.26 3.64
C LEU A 19 -4.21 6.26 3.07
N ILE A 20 -3.37 5.29 3.42
CA ILE A 20 -2.05 5.11 2.82
C ILE A 20 -2.16 4.90 1.31
N LEU A 21 -3.08 4.03 0.85
CA LEU A 21 -3.29 3.78 -0.58
C LEU A 21 -3.73 5.06 -1.31
N ASP A 22 -4.63 5.85 -0.71
CA ASP A 22 -5.05 7.15 -1.25
C ASP A 22 -3.86 8.09 -1.43
N LYS A 23 -2.99 8.24 -0.41
CA LYS A 23 -1.82 9.13 -0.52
C LYS A 23 -0.78 8.66 -1.52
N LEU A 24 -0.63 7.34 -1.71
CA LEU A 24 0.35 6.75 -2.63
C LEU A 24 -0.15 6.65 -4.08
N LYS A 25 -1.43 6.95 -4.36
CA LYS A 25 -2.00 6.92 -5.70
C LYS A 25 -1.30 7.92 -6.62
N GLY A 26 -0.54 7.42 -7.59
CA GLY A 26 0.17 8.22 -8.59
C GLY A 26 1.29 9.12 -8.07
N THR A 27 1.61 9.07 -6.77
CA THR A 27 2.67 9.88 -6.17
C THR A 27 3.56 9.00 -5.30
N PRO A 28 4.73 8.57 -5.81
CA PRO A 28 5.66 7.82 -4.99
C PRO A 28 6.20 8.64 -3.82
N MET A 29 6.21 8.06 -2.63
CA MET A 29 6.66 8.71 -1.41
C MET A 29 7.60 7.82 -0.62
N THR A 30 8.53 8.43 0.09
CA THR A 30 9.27 7.77 1.18
C THR A 30 8.36 7.57 2.39
N GLU A 31 8.75 6.68 3.30
CA GLU A 31 8.06 6.50 4.60
C GLU A 31 7.95 7.82 5.38
N LYS A 32 8.99 8.65 5.33
CA LYS A 32 9.03 9.95 6.00
C LYS A 32 7.99 10.92 5.40
N GLU A 33 8.00 11.10 4.08
CA GLU A 33 7.05 11.98 3.39
C GLU A 33 5.60 11.53 3.63
N LEU A 34 5.35 10.21 3.59
CA LEU A 34 4.03 9.64 3.83
C LEU A 34 3.56 9.88 5.28
N PHE A 35 4.46 9.70 6.26
CA PHE A 35 4.16 9.97 7.68
C PHE A 35 3.85 11.45 7.94
N GLU A 36 4.62 12.36 7.35
CA GLU A 36 4.37 13.80 7.49
C GLU A 36 3.03 14.23 6.90
N LYS A 37 2.56 13.55 5.84
CA LYS A 37 1.21 13.79 5.29
C LYS A 37 0.12 13.21 6.18
N ILE A 38 0.23 11.94 6.54
CA ILE A 38 -0.83 11.23 7.27
C ILE A 38 -0.98 11.74 8.71
N SER A 39 0.12 12.08 9.40
CA SER A 39 0.05 12.58 10.78
C SER A 39 -0.72 13.91 10.92
N LYS A 40 -0.82 14.69 9.84
CA LYS A 40 -1.67 15.90 9.79
C LYS A 40 -3.17 15.58 9.73
N GLU A 41 -3.53 14.45 9.13
CA GLU A 41 -4.92 13.99 8.98
C GLU A 41 -5.34 13.03 10.10
N ARG A 42 -4.37 12.35 10.73
CA ARG A 42 -4.55 11.35 11.79
C ARG A 42 -3.63 11.66 12.97
N PRO A 43 -3.99 12.63 13.84
CA PRO A 43 -3.17 13.04 14.99
C PRO A 43 -2.91 11.92 16.00
N GLU A 44 -3.74 10.88 16.01
CA GLU A 44 -3.57 9.69 16.83
C GLU A 44 -2.37 8.82 16.40
N LEU A 45 -1.88 8.98 15.16
CA LEU A 45 -0.71 8.28 14.65
C LEU A 45 0.59 8.92 15.17
N LYS A 46 0.98 8.51 16.38
CA LYS A 46 2.14 9.09 17.08
C LYS A 46 3.50 8.65 16.56
N TYR A 47 3.59 7.43 15.99
CA TYR A 47 4.88 6.80 15.69
C TYR A 47 4.99 6.39 14.23
N ARG A 48 6.14 6.73 13.62
CA ARG A 48 6.47 6.38 12.24
C ARG A 48 6.50 4.87 12.01
N GLU A 49 6.99 4.11 12.98
CA GLU A 49 7.01 2.65 12.93
C GLU A 49 5.62 2.02 12.81
N SER A 50 4.60 2.62 13.44
CA SER A 50 3.22 2.16 13.30
C SER A 50 2.74 2.31 11.87
N LEU A 51 3.05 3.44 11.21
CA LEU A 51 2.77 3.62 9.79
C LEU A 51 3.54 2.63 8.92
N TYR A 52 4.84 2.48 9.18
CA TYR A 52 5.71 1.56 8.42
C TYR A 52 5.15 0.14 8.42
N ARG A 53 4.72 -0.37 9.57
CA ARG A 53 4.08 -1.69 9.66
C ARG A 53 2.83 -1.79 8.78
N GLN A 54 2.00 -0.74 8.72
CA GLN A 54 0.83 -0.72 7.83
C GLN A 54 1.21 -0.72 6.35
N VAL A 55 2.25 0.03 5.97
CA VAL A 55 2.77 0.05 4.59
C VAL A 55 3.29 -1.33 4.20
N GLU A 56 4.06 -1.99 5.06
CA GLU A 56 4.60 -3.33 4.77
C GLU A 56 3.50 -4.38 4.60
N MET A 57 2.37 -4.28 5.33
CA MET A 57 1.21 -5.15 5.10
C MET A 57 0.63 -4.97 3.68
N LEU A 58 0.57 -3.73 3.19
CA LEU A 58 0.12 -3.45 1.83
C LEU A 58 1.12 -3.94 0.77
N VAL A 59 2.42 -3.89 1.08
CA VAL A 59 3.49 -4.44 0.22
C VAL A 59 3.37 -5.96 0.14
N GLN A 60 3.21 -6.64 1.28
CA GLN A 60 3.02 -8.09 1.33
C GLN A 60 1.77 -8.56 0.60
N ALA A 61 0.70 -7.76 0.61
CA ALA A 61 -0.52 -8.03 -0.16
C ALA A 61 -0.37 -7.72 -1.66
N GLY A 62 0.72 -7.09 -2.10
CA GLY A 62 0.96 -6.70 -3.48
C GLY A 62 0.18 -5.46 -3.94
N LEU A 63 -0.41 -4.70 -3.01
CA LEU A 63 -1.15 -3.47 -3.30
C LEU A 63 -0.24 -2.25 -3.43
N VAL A 64 0.91 -2.29 -2.74
CA VAL A 64 1.93 -1.24 -2.77
C VAL A 64 3.25 -1.83 -3.26
N ARG A 65 3.91 -1.14 -4.18
CA ARG A 65 5.26 -1.47 -4.62
C ARG A 65 6.29 -0.70 -3.81
N LYS A 66 7.24 -1.42 -3.20
CA LYS A 66 8.45 -0.89 -2.57
C LYS A 66 9.60 -0.97 -3.56
N TYR A 67 10.30 0.14 -3.80
CA TYR A 67 11.43 0.18 -4.73
C TYR A 67 12.49 1.19 -4.28
N TYR A 68 13.71 1.03 -4.77
CA TYR A 68 14.78 1.98 -4.56
C TYR A 68 14.84 2.95 -5.74
N ASP A 69 14.54 4.23 -5.50
CA ASP A 69 14.74 5.30 -6.48
C ASP A 69 16.24 5.62 -6.52
N THR A 70 16.91 5.18 -7.59
CA THR A 70 18.36 5.37 -7.78
C THR A 70 18.73 6.84 -8.02
N GLY A 71 17.86 7.61 -8.68
CA GLY A 71 18.10 9.03 -8.95
C GLY A 71 18.06 9.87 -7.67
N LYS A 72 17.17 9.53 -6.74
CA LYS A 72 17.03 10.21 -5.43
C LYS A 72 17.73 9.46 -4.28
N ARG A 73 18.36 8.32 -4.55
CA ARG A 73 19.06 7.43 -3.60
C ARG A 73 18.23 7.08 -2.36
N ARG A 74 16.95 6.76 -2.53
CA ARG A 74 16.01 6.56 -1.41
C ARG A 74 15.00 5.44 -1.69
N ILE A 75 14.49 4.82 -0.62
CA ILE A 75 13.40 3.85 -0.73
C ILE A 75 12.08 4.60 -0.86
N CYS A 76 11.31 4.26 -1.88
CA CYS A 76 9.99 4.80 -2.15
C CYS A 76 8.93 3.70 -2.19
N TYR A 77 7.70 4.12 -1.92
CA TYR A 77 6.49 3.32 -1.98
C TYR A 77 5.55 3.98 -2.97
N THR A 78 4.84 3.18 -3.76
CA THR A 78 3.81 3.67 -4.67
C THR A 78 2.67 2.66 -4.81
N CYS A 79 1.46 3.17 -5.01
CA CYS A 79 0.28 2.35 -5.30
C CYS A 79 0.06 2.36 -6.82
N ASP A 80 0.56 1.33 -7.50
CA ASP A 80 0.37 1.12 -8.94
C ASP A 80 -0.87 0.26 -9.22
N ALA A 81 -1.50 -0.30 -8.20
CA ALA A 81 -2.71 -1.11 -8.32
C ALA A 81 -3.87 -0.24 -8.80
N SER A 82 -4.51 -0.63 -9.90
CA SER A 82 -5.69 0.05 -10.45
C SER A 82 -6.98 -0.69 -10.18
N HIS A 83 -6.93 -2.03 -10.22
CA HIS A 83 -8.10 -2.87 -10.03
C HIS A 83 -7.74 -4.13 -9.25
N ILE A 84 -8.71 -4.64 -8.50
CA ILE A 84 -8.66 -5.94 -7.83
C ILE A 84 -9.83 -6.75 -8.38
N PHE A 85 -9.51 -7.88 -9.01
CA PHE A 85 -10.50 -8.84 -9.50
C PHE A 85 -10.56 -10.00 -8.53
N ILE A 86 -11.76 -10.29 -8.03
CA ILE A 86 -12.02 -11.40 -7.13
C ILE A 86 -12.86 -12.41 -7.88
N ASP A 87 -12.36 -13.64 -7.97
CA ASP A 87 -13.13 -14.78 -8.46
C ASP A 87 -13.79 -15.47 -7.27
N LEU A 88 -15.12 -15.38 -7.18
CA LEU A 88 -15.88 -15.96 -6.09
C LEU A 88 -16.06 -17.48 -6.21
N ASN A 89 -15.84 -18.07 -7.38
CA ASN A 89 -15.92 -19.53 -7.55
C ASN A 89 -14.66 -20.20 -7.01
N THR A 90 -13.50 -19.56 -7.21
CA THR A 90 -12.19 -20.07 -6.77
C THR A 90 -11.71 -19.44 -5.47
N MET A 91 -12.38 -18.37 -5.02
CA MET A 91 -11.95 -17.51 -3.90
C MET A 91 -10.51 -17.02 -4.07
N ASP A 92 -10.10 -16.75 -5.31
CA ASP A 92 -8.81 -16.16 -5.62
C ASP A 92 -8.94 -14.68 -5.99
N ALA A 93 -7.81 -13.96 -6.00
CA ALA A 93 -7.79 -12.55 -6.32
C ALA A 93 -6.55 -12.15 -7.13
N ASN A 94 -6.77 -11.29 -8.13
CA ASN A 94 -5.72 -10.73 -8.97
C ASN A 94 -5.70 -9.21 -8.85
N ILE A 95 -4.49 -8.65 -8.80
CA ILE A 95 -4.27 -7.21 -8.80
C ILE A 95 -3.77 -6.82 -10.18
N VAL A 96 -4.47 -5.89 -10.82
CA VAL A 96 -4.01 -5.26 -12.05
C VAL A 96 -3.25 -3.99 -11.68
N THR A 97 -2.05 -3.86 -12.22
CA THR A 97 -1.19 -2.69 -12.01
C THR A 97 -1.06 -1.88 -13.29
N ASN A 98 -0.94 -0.56 -13.14
CA ASN A 98 -0.71 0.36 -14.27
C ASN A 98 0.79 0.47 -14.63
N ALA A 99 1.62 -0.51 -14.25
CA ALA A 99 3.05 -0.46 -14.50
C ALA A 99 3.34 -0.68 -16.00
N GLY A 100 3.29 0.38 -16.81
CA GLY A 100 3.55 0.30 -18.25
C GLY A 100 3.03 1.45 -19.13
N GLN A 101 2.90 2.69 -18.62
CA GLN A 101 2.82 3.89 -19.45
C GLN A 101 3.93 4.87 -19.07
#